data_AF-A0ABD6E6D1-F1
#
_entry.id   AF-A0ABD6E6D1-F1
#
_cell.length_a   1.000
_cell.length_b   1.000
_cell.length_c   1.000
_cell.angle_alpha   90.00
_cell.angle_beta   90.00
_cell.angle_gamma   90.00
#
_symmetry.space_group_name_H-M   'P 1'
#
loop_
_entity.id
_entity.type
_entity.pdbx_description
1 polymer ?
#
loop_
_entity_poly.entity_id
_entity_poly.type
_entity_poly.pdbx_seq_one_letter_code
_entity_poly.pdbx_strand_id
1 'polypeptide(L)'
;MGLINGIIASYLAIFVENPKRRPVLALYITNLASETAFRHLVKYGYIRPVPCGDLIIFAMSIVGLLHKYRQNQLPPHITRALIFLFRWEDKSDIISSSVLKKMSPSIVRYITVMRNSFSSSPLCSHNYSCISRIGESFYTNFTFGLILSGILASLRQINTIFSRPAEAIKRILSLKNLRLPLFFGLLPSLYRASLCFINRYFCCKNDFSPAVSAAFSSLSLLVFRSVSIPLYVFWKTVEVYYLGFIGKGYLPKIKRGDVVLYAISTGFVLWSAVVEPETMRKAYWDFLCGVSGNKTPPLLHMIRKGAKAYASCMSADAGIFRTEIKWNVESCWGRGAHSPGFIFD
;
A
#
# COMPACT_ATOMS: atom_id res chain seq x y z
N MET A 1 -10.37 6.30 -30.21
CA MET A 1 -9.08 6.81 -30.72
C MET A 1 -8.09 7.23 -29.62
N GLY A 2 -8.50 7.93 -28.54
CA GLY A 2 -7.56 8.46 -27.54
C GLY A 2 -6.69 7.43 -26.79
N LEU A 3 -7.23 6.24 -26.45
CA LEU A 3 -6.49 5.22 -25.69
C LEU A 3 -5.27 4.69 -26.45
N ILE A 4 -5.43 4.35 -27.72
CA ILE A 4 -4.35 3.80 -28.56
C ILE A 4 -3.23 4.83 -28.72
N ASN A 5 -3.59 6.09 -28.98
CA ASN A 5 -2.63 7.19 -29.06
C ASN A 5 -1.88 7.38 -27.74
N GLY A 6 -2.57 7.29 -26.60
CA GLY A 6 -1.96 7.35 -25.27
C GLY A 6 -0.97 6.21 -25.01
N ILE A 7 -1.29 4.99 -25.44
CA ILE A 7 -0.40 3.82 -25.31
C ILE A 7 0.85 4.01 -26.16
N ILE A 8 0.71 4.39 -27.43
CA ILE A 8 1.84 4.60 -28.35
C ILE A 8 2.75 5.74 -27.83
N ALA A 9 2.17 6.86 -27.41
CA ALA A 9 2.92 7.97 -26.85
C ALA A 9 3.68 7.56 -25.57
N SER A 10 3.02 6.82 -24.67
CA SER A 10 3.65 6.33 -23.43
C SER A 10 4.76 5.31 -23.71
N TYR A 11 4.60 4.47 -24.74
CA TYR A 11 5.61 3.51 -25.18
C TYR A 11 6.87 4.22 -25.69
N LEU A 12 6.74 5.35 -26.38
CA LEU A 12 7.90 6.14 -26.81
C LEU A 12 8.52 6.90 -25.64
N ALA A 13 7.70 7.49 -24.77
CA ALA A 13 8.16 8.32 -23.64
C ALA A 13 9.03 7.54 -22.64
N ILE A 14 8.73 6.27 -22.36
CA ILE A 14 9.49 5.47 -21.40
C ILE A 14 10.94 5.18 -21.82
N PHE A 15 11.26 5.29 -23.11
CA PHE A 15 12.64 5.11 -23.58
C PHE A 15 13.56 6.26 -23.17
N VAL A 16 13.00 7.45 -22.92
CA VAL A 16 13.72 8.60 -22.37
C VAL A 16 14.13 8.34 -20.92
N GLU A 17 13.37 7.52 -20.20
CA GLU A 17 13.62 7.22 -18.79
C GLU A 17 14.74 6.19 -18.60
N ASN A 18 15.50 6.35 -17.51
CA ASN A 18 16.61 5.46 -17.17
C ASN A 18 16.14 4.01 -17.02
N PRO A 19 16.85 3.01 -17.60
CA PRO A 19 16.43 1.61 -17.59
C PRO A 19 16.26 1.03 -16.18
N LYS A 20 17.04 1.52 -15.20
CA LYS A 20 16.92 1.11 -13.79
C LYS A 20 15.60 1.57 -13.13
N ARG A 21 14.98 2.65 -13.61
CA ARG A 21 13.75 3.24 -13.04
C ARG A 21 12.47 2.68 -13.66
N ARG A 22 12.54 2.17 -14.90
CA ARG A 22 11.40 1.63 -15.66
C ARG A 22 10.54 0.61 -14.90
N PRO A 23 11.09 -0.44 -14.25
CA PRO A 23 10.24 -1.43 -13.58
C PRO A 23 9.51 -0.87 -12.36
N VAL A 24 10.14 0.05 -11.62
CA VAL A 24 9.52 0.71 -10.45
C VAL A 24 8.39 1.63 -10.91
N LEU A 25 8.61 2.38 -11.98
CA LEU A 25 7.59 3.27 -12.56
C LEU A 25 6.42 2.49 -13.16
N ALA A 26 6.70 1.41 -13.88
CA ALA A 26 5.69 0.50 -14.43
C ALA A 26 4.76 0.01 -13.33
N LEU A 27 5.31 -0.58 -12.26
CA LEU A 27 4.52 -1.05 -11.11
C LEU A 27 3.72 0.07 -10.44
N TYR A 28 4.30 1.26 -10.28
CA TYR A 28 3.60 2.41 -9.71
C TYR A 28 2.37 2.81 -10.53
N ILE A 29 2.54 2.97 -11.85
CA ILE A 29 1.42 3.35 -12.73
C ILE A 29 0.41 2.21 -12.87
N THR A 30 0.83 0.94 -12.87
CA THR A 30 -0.09 -0.20 -12.87
C THR A 30 -0.95 -0.25 -11.61
N ASN A 31 -0.38 0.06 -10.43
CA ASN A 31 -1.17 0.21 -9.20
C ASN A 31 -2.23 1.31 -9.36
N LEU A 32 -1.84 2.47 -9.87
CA LEU A 32 -2.78 3.56 -10.11
C LEU A 32 -3.86 3.18 -11.13
N ALA A 33 -3.46 2.57 -12.26
CA ALA A 33 -4.36 2.14 -13.32
C ALA A 33 -5.38 1.12 -12.82
N SER A 34 -4.96 0.13 -12.02
CA SER A 34 -5.87 -0.87 -11.46
C SER A 34 -6.84 -0.28 -10.44
N GLU A 35 -6.41 0.69 -9.62
CA GLU A 35 -7.32 1.45 -8.74
C GLU A 35 -8.35 2.25 -9.55
N THR A 36 -7.91 2.97 -10.59
CA THR A 36 -8.80 3.75 -11.47
C THR A 36 -9.77 2.83 -12.22
N ALA A 37 -9.29 1.70 -12.75
CA ALA A 37 -10.12 0.70 -13.42
C ALA A 37 -11.19 0.13 -12.49
N PHE A 38 -10.84 -0.22 -11.25
CA PHE A 38 -11.80 -0.67 -10.25
C PHE A 38 -12.89 0.38 -9.98
N ARG A 39 -12.50 1.64 -9.85
CA ARG A 39 -13.46 2.75 -9.63
C ARG A 39 -14.36 2.99 -10.84
N HIS A 40 -13.85 2.84 -12.07
CA HIS A 40 -14.68 2.84 -13.28
C HIS A 40 -15.72 1.72 -13.20
N LEU A 41 -15.28 0.48 -12.92
CA LEU A 41 -16.18 -0.68 -12.88
C LEU A 41 -17.27 -0.56 -11.82
N VAL A 42 -16.95 0.03 -10.66
CA VAL A 42 -17.95 0.33 -9.61
C VAL A 42 -18.91 1.43 -10.06
N LYS A 43 -18.41 2.51 -10.69
CA LYS A 43 -19.24 3.63 -11.16
C LYS A 43 -20.29 3.20 -12.18
N TYR A 44 -19.92 2.33 -13.12
CA TYR A 44 -20.85 1.81 -14.13
C TYR A 44 -21.72 0.64 -13.63
N GLY A 45 -21.58 0.22 -12.37
CA GLY A 45 -22.38 -0.84 -11.78
C GLY A 45 -22.00 -2.27 -12.19
N TYR A 46 -20.86 -2.46 -12.90
CA TYR A 46 -20.38 -3.80 -13.28
C TYR A 46 -19.90 -4.62 -12.07
N ILE A 47 -19.34 -3.95 -11.06
CA ILE A 47 -18.81 -4.61 -9.86
C ILE A 47 -19.37 -3.93 -8.62
N ARG A 48 -19.83 -4.72 -7.64
CA ARG A 48 -20.24 -4.21 -6.33
C ARG A 48 -19.00 -4.03 -5.44
N PRO A 49 -18.87 -2.89 -4.72
CA PRO A 49 -17.74 -2.69 -3.83
C PRO A 49 -17.80 -3.68 -2.66
N VAL A 50 -16.73 -4.48 -2.51
CA VAL A 50 -16.62 -5.44 -1.42
C VAL A 50 -16.15 -4.73 -0.15
N PRO A 51 -16.88 -4.86 0.98
CA PRO A 51 -16.42 -4.30 2.25
C PRO A 51 -15.08 -4.95 2.62
N CYS A 52 -14.08 -4.12 2.92
CA CYS A 52 -12.72 -4.58 3.26
C CYS A 52 -11.99 -5.38 2.17
N GLY A 53 -12.30 -5.16 0.89
CA GLY A 53 -11.60 -5.82 -0.22
C GLY A 53 -10.07 -5.61 -0.23
N ASP A 54 -9.62 -4.44 0.19
CA ASP A 54 -8.21 -4.10 0.41
C ASP A 54 -7.51 -5.00 1.45
N LEU A 55 -8.22 -5.37 2.53
CA LEU A 55 -7.71 -6.31 3.53
C LEU A 55 -7.57 -7.72 2.95
N ILE A 56 -8.57 -8.17 2.18
CA ILE A 56 -8.56 -9.49 1.54
C ILE A 56 -7.41 -9.60 0.54
N ILE A 57 -7.25 -8.58 -0.30
CA ILE A 57 -6.15 -8.51 -1.28
C ILE A 57 -4.80 -8.55 -0.55
N PHE A 58 -4.64 -7.77 0.53
CA PHE A 58 -3.41 -7.77 1.32
C PHE A 58 -3.13 -9.14 1.93
N ALA A 59 -4.13 -9.76 2.57
CA ALA A 59 -3.99 -11.08 3.20
C ALA A 59 -3.59 -12.15 2.20
N MET A 60 -4.29 -12.26 1.06
CA MET A 60 -3.94 -13.21 0.01
C MET A 60 -2.52 -13.00 -0.51
N SER A 61 -2.11 -11.73 -0.65
CA SER A 61 -0.77 -11.39 -1.15
C SER A 61 0.33 -11.77 -0.15
N ILE A 62 0.16 -11.48 1.13
CA ILE A 62 1.15 -11.83 2.16
C ILE A 62 1.26 -13.36 2.32
N VAL A 63 0.13 -14.08 2.28
CA VAL A 63 0.16 -15.56 2.26
C VAL A 63 0.90 -16.08 1.04
N GLY A 64 0.61 -15.52 -0.14
CA GLY A 64 1.29 -15.88 -1.38
C GLY A 64 2.81 -15.63 -1.34
N LEU A 65 3.23 -14.50 -0.78
CA LEU A 65 4.66 -14.16 -0.59
C LEU A 65 5.32 -15.07 0.45
N LEU A 66 4.64 -15.39 1.54
CA LEU A 66 5.15 -16.32 2.55
C LEU A 66 5.37 -17.72 1.96
N HIS A 67 4.43 -18.20 1.14
CA HIS A 67 4.58 -19.47 0.44
C HIS A 67 5.83 -19.49 -0.45
N LYS A 68 6.06 -18.42 -1.21
CA LYS A 68 7.24 -18.30 -2.06
C LYS A 68 8.54 -18.10 -1.26
N TYR A 69 8.46 -17.43 -0.11
CA TYR A 69 9.59 -17.27 0.81
C TYR A 69 10.06 -18.61 1.35
N ARG A 70 9.13 -19.49 1.74
CA ARG A 70 9.43 -20.86 2.19
C ARG A 70 10.07 -21.72 1.11
N GLN A 71 9.75 -21.47 -0.15
CA GLN A 71 10.37 -22.14 -1.30
C GLN A 71 11.74 -21.55 -1.67
N ASN A 72 12.24 -20.54 -0.97
CA ASN A 72 13.46 -19.79 -1.30
C ASN A 72 13.45 -19.21 -2.73
N GLN A 73 12.26 -18.91 -3.27
CA GLN A 73 12.06 -18.41 -4.64
C GLN A 73 11.91 -16.88 -4.71
N LEU A 74 12.23 -16.15 -3.62
CA LEU A 74 12.14 -14.68 -3.62
C LEU A 74 13.49 -14.05 -3.99
N PRO A 75 13.46 -12.94 -4.74
CA PRO A 75 14.62 -12.08 -4.90
C PRO A 75 15.15 -11.59 -3.53
N PRO A 76 16.48 -11.47 -3.36
CA PRO A 76 17.11 -11.23 -2.05
C PRO A 76 16.73 -9.87 -1.43
N HIS A 77 16.38 -8.88 -2.24
CA HIS A 77 15.92 -7.58 -1.76
C HIS A 77 14.51 -7.65 -1.16
N ILE A 78 13.59 -8.39 -1.80
CA ILE A 78 12.22 -8.60 -1.28
C ILE A 78 12.28 -9.47 -0.03
N THR A 79 13.09 -10.53 -0.04
CA THR A 79 13.30 -11.40 1.13
C THR A 79 13.75 -10.60 2.34
N ARG A 80 14.78 -9.75 2.20
CA ARG A 80 15.27 -8.89 3.30
C ARG A 80 14.19 -7.93 3.79
N ALA A 81 13.44 -7.31 2.88
CA ALA A 81 12.34 -6.43 3.25
C ALA A 81 11.23 -7.17 4.01
N LEU A 82 10.81 -8.35 3.56
CA LEU A 82 9.78 -9.14 4.23
C LEU A 82 10.23 -9.69 5.59
N ILE A 83 11.47 -10.17 5.69
CA ILE A 83 12.07 -10.58 6.97
C ILE A 83 12.08 -9.39 7.94
N PHE A 84 12.43 -8.20 7.47
CA PHE A 84 12.39 -7.01 8.32
C PHE A 84 10.95 -6.64 8.75
N LEU A 85 10.00 -6.64 7.81
CA LEU A 85 8.62 -6.21 8.06
C LEU A 85 7.82 -7.19 8.92
N PHE A 86 7.88 -8.48 8.63
CA PHE A 86 7.10 -9.51 9.31
C PHE A 86 7.88 -10.26 10.37
N ARG A 87 9.22 -10.08 10.41
CA ARG A 87 10.12 -10.77 11.33
C ARG A 87 9.93 -12.28 11.27
N TRP A 88 9.83 -12.87 10.08
CA TRP A 88 9.51 -14.30 9.89
C TRP A 88 10.54 -15.28 10.45
N GLU A 89 11.79 -14.85 10.63
CA GLU A 89 12.84 -15.69 11.19
C GLU A 89 12.64 -15.93 12.70
N ASP A 90 12.73 -17.19 13.13
CA ASP A 90 12.42 -17.59 14.52
C ASP A 90 13.64 -17.65 15.44
N LYS A 91 14.79 -18.08 14.92
CA LYS A 91 16.00 -18.36 15.72
C LYS A 91 16.82 -17.11 16.04
N SER A 92 16.65 -16.03 15.27
CA SER A 92 17.39 -14.79 15.49
C SER A 92 16.75 -13.94 16.58
N ASP A 93 17.56 -13.47 17.52
CA ASP A 93 17.15 -12.49 18.52
C ASP A 93 16.78 -11.18 17.81
N ILE A 94 15.57 -10.65 18.08
CA ILE A 94 15.13 -9.38 17.48
C ILE A 94 15.96 -8.23 18.04
N ILE A 95 16.11 -8.20 19.37
CA ILE A 95 16.97 -7.26 20.07
C ILE A 95 18.22 -8.00 20.51
N SER A 96 19.31 -7.79 19.78
CA SER A 96 20.63 -8.32 20.13
C SER A 96 21.06 -7.87 21.52
N SER A 97 21.75 -8.75 22.23
CA SER A 97 22.29 -8.47 23.58
C SER A 97 23.20 -7.23 23.62
N SER A 98 23.90 -6.93 22.53
CA SER A 98 24.72 -5.72 22.37
C SER A 98 23.90 -4.43 22.31
N VAL A 99 22.73 -4.46 21.67
CA VAL A 99 21.80 -3.33 21.60
C VAL A 99 21.10 -3.15 22.94
N LEU A 100 20.73 -4.25 23.60
CA LEU A 100 20.10 -4.24 24.91
C LEU A 100 20.99 -3.55 25.97
N LYS A 101 22.30 -3.82 25.98
CA LYS A 101 23.26 -3.19 26.90
C LYS A 101 23.40 -1.67 26.73
N LYS A 102 23.07 -1.12 25.56
CA LYS A 102 23.11 0.32 25.29
C LYS A 102 21.84 1.05 25.72
N MET A 103 20.81 0.31 26.11
CA MET A 103 19.51 0.85 26.49
C MET A 103 19.47 1.23 27.97
N SER A 104 18.48 2.03 28.38
CA SER A 104 18.36 2.46 29.77
C SER A 104 18.13 1.27 30.72
N PRO A 105 18.68 1.30 31.95
CA PRO A 105 18.65 0.16 32.87
C PRO A 105 17.22 -0.30 33.21
N SER A 106 16.27 0.63 33.30
CA SER A 106 14.85 0.33 33.54
C SER A 106 14.23 -0.48 32.40
N ILE A 107 14.52 -0.13 31.14
CA ILE A 107 13.99 -0.85 29.98
C ILE A 107 14.63 -2.23 29.87
N VAL A 108 15.94 -2.34 30.14
CA VAL A 108 16.64 -3.62 30.16
C VAL A 108 16.03 -4.57 31.20
N ARG A 109 15.76 -4.06 32.41
CA ARG A 109 15.09 -4.85 33.46
C ARG A 109 13.71 -5.33 33.00
N TYR A 110 12.91 -4.45 32.40
CA TYR A 110 11.58 -4.80 31.89
C TYR A 110 11.63 -5.88 30.79
N ILE A 111 12.50 -5.72 29.79
CA ILE A 111 12.66 -6.68 28.70
C ILE A 111 13.14 -8.03 29.25
N THR A 112 14.11 -8.03 30.17
CA THR A 112 14.64 -9.26 30.78
C THR A 112 13.58 -9.99 31.59
N VAL A 113 12.77 -9.26 32.36
CA VAL A 113 11.62 -9.82 33.08
C VAL A 113 10.63 -10.43 32.08
N MET A 114 10.26 -9.75 31.01
CA MET A 114 9.37 -10.32 29.99
C MET A 114 9.95 -11.56 29.30
N ARG A 115 11.26 -11.60 29.04
CA ARG A 115 11.94 -12.75 28.42
C ARG A 115 11.83 -14.01 29.29
N ASN A 116 11.93 -13.86 30.60
CA ASN A 116 12.07 -14.98 31.54
C ASN A 116 10.77 -15.33 32.30
N SER A 117 9.84 -14.40 32.47
CA SER A 117 8.66 -14.61 33.35
C SER A 117 7.54 -15.43 32.71
N PHE A 118 7.56 -15.64 31.39
CA PHE A 118 6.49 -16.30 30.66
C PHE A 118 6.99 -17.54 29.92
N SER A 119 6.14 -18.57 29.82
CA SER A 119 6.48 -19.82 29.13
C SER A 119 6.40 -19.70 27.61
N SER A 120 7.30 -20.38 26.91
CA SER A 120 7.22 -20.69 25.48
C SER A 120 6.48 -22.02 25.26
N SER A 121 5.76 -22.14 24.14
CA SER A 121 5.20 -23.44 23.71
C SER A 121 6.33 -24.33 23.18
N PRO A 122 6.30 -25.66 23.39
CA PRO A 122 7.33 -26.58 22.88
C PRO A 122 7.42 -26.59 21.34
N LEU A 123 6.36 -26.19 20.65
CA LEU A 123 6.32 -26.10 19.18
C LEU A 123 6.89 -24.78 18.63
N CYS A 124 7.13 -23.80 19.50
CA CYS A 124 7.72 -22.54 19.10
C CYS A 124 9.25 -22.63 19.13
N SER A 125 9.91 -22.25 18.04
CA SER A 125 11.38 -22.32 17.89
C SER A 125 12.11 -21.03 18.29
N HIS A 126 11.52 -20.20 19.15
CA HIS A 126 12.12 -18.94 19.60
C HIS A 126 12.82 -19.09 20.96
N ASN A 127 13.91 -18.36 21.17
CA ASN A 127 14.79 -18.51 22.34
C ASN A 127 14.16 -18.05 23.66
N TYR A 128 13.31 -17.02 23.62
CA TYR A 128 12.69 -16.40 24.80
C TYR A 128 11.18 -16.64 24.85
N SER A 129 10.48 -16.08 25.85
CA SER A 129 9.03 -16.20 25.98
C SER A 129 8.24 -15.68 24.76
N CYS A 130 7.05 -16.27 24.52
CA CYS A 130 6.17 -15.83 23.42
C CYS A 130 5.79 -14.35 23.54
N ILE A 131 5.53 -13.88 24.76
CA ILE A 131 5.10 -12.50 25.03
C ILE A 131 6.25 -11.52 24.76
N SER A 132 7.47 -11.86 25.19
CA SER A 132 8.66 -11.07 24.85
C SER A 132 8.84 -10.98 23.34
N ARG A 133 8.67 -12.09 22.60
CA ARG A 133 8.79 -12.09 21.13
C ARG A 133 7.79 -11.14 20.47
N ILE A 134 6.53 -11.15 20.90
CA ILE A 134 5.47 -10.27 20.39
C ILE A 134 5.81 -8.80 20.71
N GLY A 135 6.19 -8.50 21.95
CA GLY A 135 6.53 -7.16 22.40
C GLY A 135 7.77 -6.58 21.71
N GLU A 136 8.83 -7.37 21.56
CA GLU A 136 10.06 -6.95 20.87
C GLU A 136 9.81 -6.71 19.37
N SER A 137 8.99 -7.56 18.73
CA SER A 137 8.60 -7.38 17.33
C SER A 137 7.82 -6.09 17.14
N PHE A 138 6.86 -5.82 18.04
CA PHE A 138 6.09 -4.57 18.03
C PHE A 138 7.00 -3.37 18.22
N TYR A 139 7.83 -3.36 19.27
CA TYR A 139 8.65 -2.21 19.62
C TYR A 139 9.68 -1.86 18.52
N THR A 140 10.37 -2.85 17.97
CA THR A 140 11.40 -2.59 16.95
C THR A 140 10.81 -2.06 15.64
N ASN A 141 9.68 -2.59 15.19
CA ASN A 141 9.05 -2.12 13.96
C ASN A 141 8.25 -0.82 14.17
N PHE A 142 7.68 -0.62 15.36
CA PHE A 142 7.03 0.64 15.74
C PHE A 142 8.04 1.80 15.81
N THR A 143 9.22 1.59 16.40
CA THR A 143 10.27 2.61 16.44
C THR A 143 10.78 2.95 15.04
N PHE A 144 10.96 1.95 14.16
CA PHE A 144 11.26 2.21 12.75
C PHE A 144 10.16 3.04 12.06
N GLY A 145 8.89 2.70 12.28
CA GLY A 145 7.76 3.45 11.75
C GLY A 145 7.72 4.89 12.25
N LEU A 146 8.00 5.13 13.54
CA LEU A 146 8.11 6.48 14.12
C LEU A 146 9.24 7.28 13.48
N ILE A 147 10.42 6.69 13.31
CA ILE A 147 11.57 7.33 12.65
C ILE A 147 11.21 7.71 11.22
N LEU A 148 10.61 6.79 10.46
CA LEU A 148 10.20 7.04 9.08
C LEU A 148 9.17 8.18 8.99
N SER A 149 8.15 8.17 9.84
CA SER A 149 7.17 9.26 9.92
C SER A 149 7.81 10.60 10.31
N GLY A 150 8.77 10.58 11.23
CA GLY A 150 9.54 11.76 11.63
C GLY A 150 10.34 12.34 10.47
N ILE A 151 11.08 11.51 9.73
CA ILE A 151 11.86 11.95 8.56
C ILE A 151 10.95 12.57 7.49
N LEU A 152 9.82 11.93 7.19
CA LEU A 152 8.87 12.43 6.20
C LEU A 152 8.23 13.76 6.61
N ALA A 153 7.95 13.95 7.91
CA ALA A 153 7.47 15.21 8.44
C ALA A 153 8.56 16.30 8.35
N SER A 154 9.81 15.96 8.66
CA SER A 154 10.97 16.85 8.58
C SER A 154 11.23 17.37 7.17
N LEU A 155 11.16 16.51 6.16
CA LEU A 155 11.40 16.91 4.77
C LEU A 155 10.35 17.90 4.24
N ARG A 156 9.12 17.86 4.76
CA ARG A 156 8.03 18.74 4.29
C ARG A 156 8.03 20.12 4.93
N GLN A 157 8.65 20.29 6.09
CA GLN A 157 8.54 21.53 6.86
C GLN A 157 9.80 21.85 7.69
N ILE A 158 10.97 21.70 7.07
CA ILE A 158 12.28 21.81 7.75
C ILE A 158 12.43 23.14 8.51
N ASN A 159 11.95 24.25 7.93
CA ASN A 159 12.06 25.59 8.52
C ASN A 159 11.20 25.79 9.76
N THR A 160 10.05 25.11 9.87
CA THR A 160 9.14 25.30 11.03
C THR A 160 9.46 24.37 12.20
N ILE A 161 10.08 23.22 11.93
CA ILE A 161 10.48 22.26 12.97
C ILE A 161 11.63 22.81 13.81
N PHE A 162 12.59 23.50 13.17
CA PHE A 162 13.72 24.11 13.86
C PHE A 162 13.27 25.26 14.77
N SER A 163 12.28 26.05 14.36
CA SER A 163 11.78 27.17 15.16
C SER A 163 10.88 26.78 16.33
N ARG A 164 10.19 25.62 16.28
CA ARG A 164 9.24 25.18 17.34
C ARG A 164 9.25 23.64 17.55
N PRO A 165 10.21 23.10 18.32
CA PRO A 165 10.37 21.65 18.47
C PRO A 165 9.23 20.97 19.26
N ALA A 166 8.65 21.64 20.26
CA ALA A 166 7.57 21.09 21.07
C ALA A 166 6.29 20.82 20.24
N GLU A 167 5.94 21.74 19.34
CA GLU A 167 4.82 21.59 18.43
C GLU A 167 5.07 20.50 17.38
N ALA A 168 6.33 20.33 16.94
CA ALA A 168 6.72 19.25 16.04
C ALA A 168 6.52 17.87 16.70
N ILE A 169 6.94 17.71 17.95
CA ILE A 169 6.75 16.46 18.72
C ILE A 169 5.25 16.17 18.88
N LYS A 170 4.45 17.16 19.27
CA LYS A 170 2.99 17.02 19.40
C LYS A 170 2.33 16.63 18.08
N ARG A 171 2.80 17.15 16.95
CA ARG A 171 2.33 16.75 15.62
C ARG A 171 2.73 15.33 15.26
N ILE A 172 3.97 14.91 15.53
CA ILE A 172 4.45 13.54 15.28
C ILE A 172 3.63 12.53 16.11
N LEU A 173 3.33 12.85 17.37
CA LEU A 173 2.50 12.06 18.27
C LEU A 173 0.99 12.25 18.06
N SER A 174 0.56 13.01 17.06
CA SER A 174 -0.86 13.10 16.74
C SER A 174 -1.39 11.74 16.28
N LEU A 175 -2.61 11.39 16.71
CA LEU A 175 -3.24 10.11 16.38
C LEU A 175 -3.26 9.81 14.87
N LYS A 176 -3.31 10.83 14.02
CA LYS A 176 -3.27 10.68 12.56
C LYS A 176 -1.90 10.21 12.06
N ASN A 177 -0.82 10.75 12.62
CA ASN A 177 0.55 10.41 12.24
C ASN A 177 1.02 9.11 12.90
N LEU A 178 0.45 8.74 14.04
CA LEU A 178 0.74 7.47 14.73
C LEU A 178 0.13 6.24 14.04
N ARG A 179 -0.83 6.40 13.11
CA ARG A 179 -1.43 5.25 12.39
C ARG A 179 -0.40 4.44 11.62
N LEU A 180 0.56 5.10 10.97
CA LEU A 180 1.60 4.42 10.18
C LEU A 180 2.58 3.65 11.09
N PRO A 181 3.20 4.24 12.12
CA PRO A 181 4.00 3.49 13.10
C PRO A 181 3.24 2.32 13.74
N LEU A 182 1.97 2.54 14.11
CA LEU A 182 1.13 1.52 14.72
C LEU A 182 0.88 0.36 13.74
N PHE A 183 0.64 0.64 12.46
CA PHE A 183 0.58 -0.40 11.42
C PHE A 183 1.88 -1.22 11.32
N PHE A 184 3.04 -0.57 11.25
CA PHE A 184 4.34 -1.27 11.17
C PHE A 184 4.62 -2.12 12.41
N GLY A 185 4.24 -1.66 13.61
CA GLY A 185 4.38 -2.43 14.85
C GLY A 185 3.41 -3.60 14.95
N LEU A 186 2.13 -3.38 14.59
CA LEU A 186 1.08 -4.40 14.67
C LEU A 186 1.25 -5.53 13.67
N LEU A 187 1.81 -5.25 12.49
CA LEU A 187 1.99 -6.24 11.43
C LEU A 187 2.78 -7.49 11.91
N PRO A 188 4.04 -7.39 12.38
CA PRO A 188 4.76 -8.55 12.89
C PRO A 188 4.21 -9.06 14.22
N SER A 189 3.65 -8.19 15.08
CA SER A 189 3.16 -8.60 16.39
C SER A 189 1.91 -9.49 16.28
N LEU A 190 0.97 -9.17 15.40
CA LEU A 190 -0.22 -9.98 15.12
C LEU A 190 0.16 -11.30 14.43
N TYR A 191 1.14 -11.29 13.54
CA TYR A 191 1.69 -12.52 12.96
C TYR A 191 2.23 -13.45 14.05
N ARG A 192 3.07 -12.93 14.96
CA ARG A 192 3.66 -13.72 16.05
C ARG A 192 2.63 -14.14 17.08
N ALA A 193 1.69 -13.26 17.44
CA ALA A 193 0.62 -13.57 18.38
C ALA A 193 -0.25 -14.72 17.86
N SER A 194 -0.70 -14.63 16.61
CA SER A 194 -1.52 -15.68 16.00
C SER A 194 -0.75 -16.98 15.80
N LEU A 195 0.53 -16.93 15.41
CA LEU A 195 1.35 -18.14 15.25
C LEU A 195 1.60 -18.85 16.58
N CYS A 196 2.02 -18.12 17.62
CA CYS A 196 2.22 -18.68 18.95
C CYS A 196 0.90 -19.19 19.55
N PHE A 197 -0.23 -18.52 19.27
CA PHE A 197 -1.55 -18.98 19.67
C PHE A 197 -1.88 -20.32 19.00
N ILE A 198 -1.78 -20.41 17.67
CA ILE A 198 -2.07 -21.65 16.94
C ILE A 198 -1.18 -22.79 17.43
N ASN A 199 0.13 -22.55 17.58
CA ASN A 199 1.09 -23.54 18.07
C ASN A 199 0.87 -23.94 19.54
N ARG A 200 0.17 -23.14 20.35
CA ARG A 200 -0.13 -23.47 21.74
C ARG A 200 -1.43 -24.27 21.88
N TYR A 201 -2.45 -23.94 21.09
CA TYR A 201 -3.78 -24.56 21.20
C TYR A 201 -3.94 -25.81 20.34
N PHE A 202 -3.40 -25.81 19.12
CA PHE A 202 -3.61 -26.93 18.20
C PHE A 202 -2.56 -28.04 18.35
N CYS A 203 -1.49 -27.82 19.12
CA CYS A 203 -0.44 -28.80 19.45
C CYS A 203 0.13 -29.61 18.25
N CYS A 204 -0.06 -29.13 17.03
CA CYS A 204 0.38 -29.77 15.79
C CYS A 204 1.15 -28.77 14.96
N LYS A 205 2.37 -29.15 14.54
CA LYS A 205 3.17 -28.35 13.62
C LYS A 205 2.64 -28.54 12.20
N ASN A 206 1.69 -27.71 11.81
CA ASN A 206 1.13 -27.72 10.47
C ASN A 206 1.83 -26.70 9.58
N ASP A 207 2.06 -27.06 8.31
CA ASP A 207 2.60 -26.13 7.31
C ASP A 207 1.68 -24.95 7.03
N PHE A 208 0.38 -25.10 7.32
CA PHE A 208 -0.63 -24.05 7.15
C PHE A 208 -0.65 -23.03 8.28
N SER A 209 -0.15 -23.34 9.49
CA SER A 209 -0.23 -22.42 10.64
C SER A 209 0.36 -21.04 10.31
N PRO A 210 1.54 -20.95 9.68
CA PRO A 210 2.14 -19.65 9.36
C PRO A 210 1.43 -18.92 8.23
N ALA A 211 0.76 -19.63 7.31
CA ALA A 211 -0.10 -19.02 6.31
C ALA A 211 -1.33 -18.37 6.95
N VAL A 212 -1.99 -19.06 7.88
CA VAL A 212 -3.13 -18.51 8.64
C VAL A 212 -2.69 -17.30 9.47
N SER A 213 -1.54 -17.39 10.14
CA SER A 213 -0.97 -16.26 10.89
C SER A 213 -0.63 -15.06 10.02
N ALA A 214 -0.12 -15.30 8.80
CA ALA A 214 0.13 -14.26 7.80
C ALA A 214 -1.16 -13.57 7.37
N ALA A 215 -2.22 -14.34 7.10
CA ALA A 215 -3.53 -13.76 6.82
C ALA A 215 -4.04 -12.91 8.00
N PHE A 216 -3.94 -13.41 9.23
CA PHE A 216 -4.38 -12.67 10.42
C PHE A 216 -3.59 -11.39 10.68
N SER A 217 -2.29 -11.39 10.39
CA SER A 217 -1.44 -10.20 10.53
C SER A 217 -1.90 -9.02 9.67
N SER A 218 -2.62 -9.30 8.58
CA SER A 218 -3.18 -8.29 7.68
C SER A 218 -4.21 -7.40 8.36
N LEU A 219 -4.81 -7.84 9.48
CA LEU A 219 -5.75 -7.05 10.28
C LEU A 219 -5.13 -5.73 10.79
N SER A 220 -3.80 -5.66 10.89
CA SER A 220 -3.06 -4.41 11.14
C SER A 220 -3.43 -3.29 10.16
N LEU A 221 -3.82 -3.61 8.92
CA LEU A 221 -4.22 -2.64 7.90
C LEU A 221 -5.49 -1.86 8.28
N LEU A 222 -6.32 -2.38 9.20
CA LEU A 222 -7.47 -1.62 9.70
C LEU A 222 -7.06 -0.34 10.43
N VAL A 223 -5.87 -0.32 11.03
CA VAL A 223 -5.31 0.87 11.69
C VAL A 223 -4.81 1.89 10.67
N PHE A 224 -4.15 1.44 9.60
CA PHE A 224 -3.68 2.27 8.50
C PHE A 224 -4.36 1.87 7.18
N ARG A 225 -5.62 2.26 7.06
CA ARG A 225 -6.45 1.99 5.89
C ARG A 225 -5.89 2.76 4.69
N SER A 226 -5.22 2.06 3.77
CA SER A 226 -4.77 2.63 2.50
C SER A 226 -4.90 1.61 1.37
N VAL A 227 -5.38 2.04 0.21
CA VAL A 227 -5.53 1.15 -0.97
C VAL A 227 -4.17 0.90 -1.64
N SER A 228 -3.22 1.83 -1.53
CA SER A 228 -1.91 1.74 -2.16
C SER A 228 -1.08 0.55 -1.68
N ILE A 229 -1.05 0.30 -0.36
CA ILE A 229 -0.16 -0.72 0.22
C ILE A 229 -0.60 -2.13 -0.20
N PRO A 230 -1.87 -2.53 -0.02
CA PRO A 230 -2.38 -3.81 -0.48
C PRO A 230 -2.15 -4.05 -1.97
N LEU A 231 -2.44 -3.04 -2.78
CA LEU A 231 -2.35 -3.14 -4.23
C LEU A 231 -0.89 -3.28 -4.68
N TYR A 232 0.03 -2.51 -4.08
CA TYR A 232 1.46 -2.64 -4.35
C TYR A 232 1.98 -4.04 -4.00
N VAL A 233 1.61 -4.55 -2.82
CA VAL A 233 2.02 -5.88 -2.37
C VAL A 233 1.40 -6.98 -3.23
N PHE A 234 0.16 -6.79 -3.68
CA PHE A 234 -0.50 -7.66 -4.64
C PHE A 234 0.24 -7.74 -5.96
N TRP A 235 0.54 -6.60 -6.60
CA TRP A 235 1.27 -6.59 -7.87
C TRP A 235 2.69 -7.14 -7.73
N LYS A 236 3.36 -6.90 -6.58
CA LYS A 236 4.63 -7.57 -6.27
C LYS A 236 4.51 -9.08 -6.12
N THR A 237 3.39 -9.55 -5.56
CA THR A 237 3.11 -10.98 -5.48
C THR A 237 2.91 -11.56 -6.89
N VAL A 238 2.10 -10.90 -7.72
CA VAL A 238 1.90 -11.30 -9.13
C VAL A 238 3.23 -11.37 -9.88
N GLU A 239 4.11 -10.37 -9.73
CA GLU A 239 5.45 -10.36 -10.34
C GLU A 239 6.29 -11.58 -9.91
N VAL A 240 6.35 -11.87 -8.60
CA VAL A 240 7.11 -13.03 -8.08
C VAL A 240 6.56 -14.35 -8.61
N TYR A 241 5.23 -14.50 -8.67
CA TYR A 241 4.63 -15.72 -9.23
C TYR A 241 4.87 -15.84 -10.73
N TYR A 242 4.72 -14.75 -11.49
CA TYR A 242 5.00 -14.72 -12.93
C TYR A 242 6.44 -15.14 -13.25
N LEU A 243 7.43 -14.56 -12.54
CA LEU A 243 8.83 -14.96 -12.69
C LEU A 243 9.07 -16.41 -12.28
N GLY A 244 8.39 -16.88 -11.23
CA GLY A 244 8.43 -18.28 -10.81
C GLY A 244 7.87 -19.25 -11.87
N PHE A 245 6.80 -18.86 -12.58
CA PHE A 245 6.22 -19.67 -13.67
C PHE A 245 7.10 -19.68 -14.91
N ILE A 246 7.75 -18.56 -15.25
CA ILE A 246 8.77 -18.53 -16.32
C ILE A 246 9.92 -19.47 -15.98
N GLY A 247 10.41 -19.46 -14.73
CA GLY A 247 11.51 -20.34 -14.30
C GLY A 247 11.19 -21.83 -14.40
N LYS A 248 9.90 -22.19 -14.38
CA LYS A 248 9.40 -23.56 -14.57
C LYS A 248 9.02 -23.90 -16.03
N GLY A 249 9.13 -22.93 -16.94
CA GLY A 249 8.79 -23.12 -18.36
C GLY A 249 7.29 -23.04 -18.70
N TYR A 250 6.42 -22.67 -17.77
CA TYR A 250 4.97 -22.59 -18.03
C TYR A 250 4.56 -21.32 -18.80
N LEU A 251 5.30 -20.22 -18.65
CA LEU A 251 5.00 -18.93 -19.27
C LEU A 251 6.18 -18.42 -20.12
N PRO A 252 5.91 -17.80 -21.28
CA PRO A 252 6.96 -17.21 -22.10
C PRO A 252 7.51 -15.92 -21.48
N LYS A 253 8.82 -15.72 -21.59
CA LYS A 253 9.46 -14.46 -21.16
C LYS A 253 9.18 -13.36 -22.18
N ILE A 254 8.26 -12.45 -21.85
CA ILE A 254 7.99 -11.26 -22.64
C ILE A 254 9.23 -10.34 -22.62
N LYS A 255 9.83 -10.09 -23.78
CA LYS A 255 10.94 -9.13 -23.93
C LYS A 255 10.43 -7.72 -23.60
N ARG A 256 11.12 -7.00 -22.70
CA ARG A 256 10.75 -5.65 -22.26
C ARG A 256 9.30 -5.55 -21.73
N GLY A 257 8.85 -6.57 -21.00
CA GLY A 257 7.49 -6.61 -20.44
C GLY A 257 7.17 -5.44 -19.50
N ASP A 258 8.17 -4.88 -18.83
CA ASP A 258 8.07 -3.67 -18.01
C ASP A 258 7.67 -2.43 -18.83
N VAL A 259 8.24 -2.28 -20.03
CA VAL A 259 7.93 -1.20 -20.97
C VAL A 259 6.50 -1.33 -21.51
N VAL A 260 6.10 -2.55 -21.88
CA VAL A 260 4.74 -2.82 -22.38
C VAL A 260 3.70 -2.57 -21.27
N LEU A 261 3.96 -3.09 -20.07
CA LEU A 261 3.09 -2.89 -18.91
C LEU A 261 2.94 -1.40 -18.57
N TYR A 262 4.05 -0.65 -18.59
CA TYR A 262 4.03 0.79 -18.41
C TYR A 262 3.20 1.49 -19.49
N ALA A 263 3.40 1.17 -20.76
CA ALA A 263 2.71 1.82 -21.87
C ALA A 263 1.19 1.61 -21.81
N ILE A 264 0.75 0.37 -21.55
CA ILE A 264 -0.67 0.04 -21.39
C ILE A 264 -1.26 0.75 -20.18
N SER A 265 -0.60 0.68 -19.02
CA SER A 265 -1.09 1.28 -17.78
C SER A 265 -1.18 2.81 -17.88
N THR A 266 -0.17 3.45 -18.46
CA THR A 266 -0.11 4.91 -18.62
C THR A 266 -1.11 5.38 -19.66
N GLY A 267 -1.20 4.69 -20.80
CA GLY A 267 -2.20 4.99 -21.81
C GLY A 267 -3.63 4.89 -21.27
N PHE A 268 -3.92 3.87 -20.45
CA PHE A 268 -5.20 3.73 -19.76
C PHE A 268 -5.45 4.89 -18.79
N VAL A 269 -4.48 5.24 -17.94
CA VAL A 269 -4.62 6.35 -16.98
C VAL A 269 -4.82 7.69 -17.69
N LEU A 270 -4.10 7.97 -18.78
CA LEU A 270 -4.26 9.18 -19.57
C LEU A 270 -5.64 9.23 -20.24
N TRP A 271 -6.11 8.10 -20.76
CA TRP A 271 -7.46 8.00 -21.31
C TRP A 271 -8.53 8.26 -20.24
N SER A 272 -8.41 7.63 -19.06
CA SER A 272 -9.28 7.87 -17.92
C SER A 272 -9.24 9.33 -17.45
N ALA A 273 -8.08 9.99 -17.50
CA ALA A 273 -7.93 11.40 -17.13
C ALA A 273 -8.77 12.34 -18.01
N VAL A 274 -8.92 12.00 -19.30
CA VAL A 274 -9.71 12.78 -20.25
C VAL A 274 -11.19 12.45 -20.16
N VAL A 275 -11.53 11.16 -20.06
CA VAL A 275 -12.92 10.68 -20.09
C VAL A 275 -13.61 10.90 -18.74
N GLU A 276 -13.00 10.46 -17.65
CA GLU A 276 -13.58 10.50 -16.30
C GLU A 276 -12.53 10.79 -15.23
N PRO A 277 -12.08 12.05 -15.08
CA PRO A 277 -11.02 12.42 -14.11
C PRO A 277 -11.40 12.12 -12.65
N GLU A 278 -12.69 12.08 -12.31
CA GLU A 278 -13.22 11.91 -10.95
C GLU A 278 -12.91 10.52 -10.38
N THR A 279 -12.70 9.53 -11.24
CA THR A 279 -12.36 8.18 -10.83
C THR A 279 -10.88 8.09 -10.42
N MET A 280 -10.04 9.06 -10.80
CA MET A 280 -8.62 9.04 -10.45
C MET A 280 -8.37 9.43 -8.99
N ARG A 281 -7.19 9.07 -8.49
CA ARG A 281 -6.74 9.48 -7.16
C ARG A 281 -6.45 10.99 -7.17
N LYS A 282 -7.05 11.73 -6.23
CA LYS A 282 -6.89 13.19 -6.10
C LYS A 282 -5.42 13.65 -6.13
N ALA A 283 -4.55 13.00 -5.36
CA ALA A 283 -3.12 13.34 -5.35
C ALA A 283 -2.44 13.20 -6.73
N TYR A 284 -2.86 12.24 -7.55
CA TYR A 284 -2.34 12.09 -8.91
C TYR A 284 -2.95 13.11 -9.87
N TRP A 285 -4.24 13.42 -9.70
CA TRP A 285 -4.89 14.50 -10.43
C TRP A 285 -4.20 15.86 -10.19
N ASP A 286 -3.93 16.18 -8.93
CA ASP A 286 -3.23 17.40 -8.54
C ASP A 286 -1.82 17.45 -9.15
N PHE A 287 -1.13 16.31 -9.18
CA PHE A 287 0.16 16.17 -9.86
C PHE A 287 0.06 16.44 -11.37
N LEU A 288 -0.92 15.83 -12.06
CA LEU A 288 -1.15 16.08 -13.49
C LEU A 288 -1.47 17.56 -13.76
N CYS A 289 -2.27 18.19 -12.91
CA CYS A 289 -2.57 19.62 -13.00
C CYS A 289 -1.33 20.49 -12.81
N GLY A 290 -0.48 20.14 -11.85
CA GLY A 290 0.79 20.82 -11.62
C GLY A 290 1.73 20.74 -12.83
N VAL A 291 1.90 19.54 -13.41
CA VAL A 291 2.73 19.33 -14.61
C VAL A 291 2.17 20.05 -15.83
N SER A 292 0.84 20.17 -15.91
CA SER A 292 0.16 20.86 -17.02
C SER A 292 0.05 22.37 -16.83
N GLY A 293 0.71 22.94 -15.80
CA GLY A 293 0.70 24.37 -15.52
C GLY A 293 -0.67 24.92 -15.10
N ASN A 294 -1.47 24.14 -14.36
CA ASN A 294 -2.84 24.47 -13.93
C ASN A 294 -3.82 24.80 -15.07
N LYS A 295 -3.50 24.44 -16.33
CA LYS A 295 -4.38 24.64 -17.49
C LYS A 295 -5.42 23.53 -17.67
N THR A 296 -5.23 22.38 -17.03
CA THR A 296 -6.11 21.21 -17.14
C THR A 296 -7.49 21.37 -16.48
N PRO A 297 -7.67 22.00 -15.29
CA PRO A 297 -9.01 22.22 -14.74
C PRO A 297 -9.91 23.10 -15.64
N PRO A 298 -9.43 24.24 -16.19
CA PRO A 298 -10.19 25.02 -17.18
C PRO A 298 -10.49 24.25 -18.47
N LEU A 299 -9.52 23.50 -18.99
CA LEU A 299 -9.69 22.71 -20.21
C LEU A 299 -10.73 21.59 -20.02
N LEU A 300 -10.69 20.88 -18.88
CA LEU A 300 -11.71 19.89 -18.56
C LEU A 300 -13.07 20.52 -18.27
N HIS A 301 -13.11 21.70 -17.67
CA HIS A 301 -14.35 22.44 -17.52
C HIS A 301 -14.93 22.79 -18.91
N MET A 302 -14.11 23.22 -19.88
CA MET A 302 -14.53 23.47 -21.26
C MET A 302 -14.96 22.20 -21.98
N ILE A 303 -14.20 21.10 -21.88
CA ILE A 303 -14.56 19.80 -22.48
C ILE A 303 -15.85 19.27 -21.86
N ARG A 304 -16.05 19.40 -20.53
CA ARG A 304 -17.32 19.04 -19.86
C ARG A 304 -18.47 19.92 -20.30
N LYS A 305 -18.25 21.22 -20.44
CA LYS A 305 -19.27 22.16 -20.91
C LYS A 305 -19.66 21.84 -22.36
N GLY A 306 -18.68 21.51 -23.20
CA GLY A 306 -18.87 21.03 -24.57
C GLY A 306 -19.57 19.67 -24.64
N ALA A 307 -19.17 18.69 -23.82
CA ALA A 307 -19.78 17.36 -23.77
C ALA A 307 -21.21 17.39 -23.20
N LYS A 308 -21.49 18.24 -22.20
CA LYS A 308 -22.85 18.49 -21.70
C LYS A 308 -23.70 19.21 -22.75
N ALA A 309 -23.14 20.18 -23.47
CA ALA A 309 -23.83 20.85 -24.58
C ALA A 309 -24.14 19.88 -25.73
N TYR A 310 -23.21 18.98 -26.05
CA TYR A 310 -23.38 17.93 -27.06
C TYR A 310 -24.42 16.89 -26.61
N ALA A 311 -24.39 16.45 -25.36
CA ALA A 311 -25.39 15.56 -24.78
C ALA A 311 -26.78 16.21 -24.69
N SER A 312 -26.86 17.51 -24.40
CA SER A 312 -28.12 18.24 -24.41
C SER A 312 -28.70 18.37 -25.82
N CYS A 313 -27.85 18.58 -26.84
CA CYS A 313 -28.28 18.55 -28.24
C CYS A 313 -28.77 17.16 -28.66
N MET A 314 -28.06 16.09 -28.30
CA MET A 314 -28.53 14.71 -28.55
C MET A 314 -29.83 14.37 -27.82
N SER A 315 -30.04 14.90 -26.61
CA SER A 315 -31.30 14.71 -25.87
C SER A 315 -32.46 15.58 -26.36
N ALA A 316 -32.18 16.62 -27.15
CA ALA A 316 -33.19 17.42 -27.81
C ALA A 316 -33.74 16.73 -29.08
N ASP A 317 -32.91 15.93 -29.76
CA ASP A 317 -33.32 15.10 -30.90
C ASP A 317 -33.94 13.75 -30.48
N ALA A 318 -33.62 13.25 -29.28
CA ALA A 318 -34.21 12.04 -28.71
C ALA A 318 -35.27 12.40 -27.64
N GLY A 319 -36.41 12.91 -28.10
CA GLY A 319 -37.61 12.94 -27.28
C GLY A 319 -37.96 11.52 -26.80
N ILE A 320 -38.28 11.39 -25.50
CA ILE A 320 -38.90 10.23 -24.84
C ILE A 320 -37.91 9.25 -24.15
N PHE A 321 -37.39 9.63 -22.98
CA PHE A 321 -37.66 9.01 -21.66
C PHE A 321 -36.69 9.58 -20.61
N ARG A 322 -37.24 10.35 -19.67
CA ARG A 322 -36.53 10.96 -18.55
C ARG A 322 -36.69 10.08 -17.31
N THR A 323 -35.58 9.63 -16.72
CA THR A 323 -35.51 9.39 -15.27
C THR A 323 -34.17 9.92 -14.76
N GLU A 324 -34.24 11.06 -14.07
CA GLU A 324 -33.13 11.62 -13.31
C GLU A 324 -32.74 10.66 -12.19
N ILE A 325 -31.52 10.12 -12.23
CA ILE A 325 -30.94 9.46 -11.05
C ILE A 325 -29.85 10.38 -10.49
N LYS A 326 -30.22 11.12 -9.43
CA LYS A 326 -29.30 11.82 -8.55
C LYS A 326 -28.50 10.79 -7.75
N TRP A 327 -27.24 10.55 -8.13
CA TRP A 327 -26.30 9.81 -7.28
C TRP A 327 -25.43 10.77 -6.49
N ASN A 328 -25.70 10.84 -5.19
CA ASN A 328 -24.87 11.54 -4.21
C ASN A 328 -23.68 10.63 -3.85
N VAL A 329 -22.54 10.81 -4.52
CA VAL A 329 -21.36 9.92 -4.41
C VAL A 329 -20.46 10.26 -3.20
N GLU A 330 -20.78 11.29 -2.42
CA GLU A 330 -19.91 11.74 -1.32
C GLU A 330 -20.03 10.94 0.00
N SER A 331 -20.93 9.97 0.12
CA SER A 331 -21.25 9.38 1.43
C SER A 331 -20.53 8.07 1.81
N CYS A 332 -19.75 7.42 0.94
CA CYS A 332 -19.24 6.07 1.26
C CYS A 332 -17.73 5.88 1.41
N TRP A 333 -16.86 6.88 1.15
CA TRP A 333 -15.42 6.73 1.40
C TRP A 333 -14.76 8.01 1.92
N GLY A 334 -14.60 8.07 3.25
CA GLY A 334 -13.53 8.81 3.92
C GLY A 334 -13.54 10.34 3.78
N ARG A 335 -14.19 11.01 4.75
CA ARG A 335 -13.86 12.40 5.13
C ARG A 335 -12.35 12.52 5.40
N GLY A 336 -11.65 13.31 4.59
CA GLY A 336 -10.22 13.57 4.75
C GLY A 336 -9.74 14.78 3.96
N ALA A 337 -9.59 15.91 4.67
CA ALA A 337 -8.95 17.17 4.31
C ALA A 337 -9.80 18.21 3.54
N HIS A 338 -10.55 19.00 4.32
CA HIS A 338 -10.70 20.43 4.03
C HIS A 338 -9.31 21.07 4.02
N SER A 339 -8.93 21.66 2.89
CA SER A 339 -7.89 22.68 2.82
C SER A 339 -8.54 24.02 3.22
N PRO A 340 -7.96 24.81 4.14
CA PRO A 340 -8.42 26.19 4.31
C PRO A 340 -8.12 26.95 3.02
N GLY A 341 -9.13 27.70 2.56
CA GLY A 341 -9.01 28.57 1.39
C GLY A 341 -7.93 29.61 1.62
N PHE A 342 -7.05 29.75 0.63
CA PHE A 342 -6.27 30.96 0.45
C PHE A 342 -7.20 32.01 -0.14
N ILE A 343 -7.61 32.96 0.68
CA ILE A 343 -8.10 34.27 0.23
C ILE A 343 -6.84 35.08 -0.03
N PHE A 344 -6.65 35.49 -1.28
CA PHE A 344 -5.74 36.56 -1.62
C PHE A 344 -6.45 37.87 -1.29
N ASP A 345 -5.86 38.64 -0.38
CA ASP A 345 -5.76 40.10 -0.48
C ASP A 345 -4.28 40.46 -0.35
#